data_AF-A0A1F7GC43-F1
#
_entry.id   AF-A0A1F7GC43-F1
#
_cell.length_a   1.000
_cell.length_b   1.000
_cell.length_c   1.000
_cell.angle_alpha   90.00
_cell.angle_beta   90.00
_cell.angle_gamma   90.00
#
_symmetry.space_group_name_H-M   'P 1'
#
loop_
_entity.id
_entity.type
_entity.pdbx_description
1 polymer ?
#
loop_
_entity_poly.entity_id
_entity_poly.type
_entity_poly.pdbx_seq_one_letter_code
_entity_poly.pdbx_strand_id
1 'polypeptide(L)'
;MNDLLETSRNSWSRLSDHFSDYIKVYIVTLGLFAGFGLLFTGVALGFFIIAKNVQIALLYVLVIPLLVAFIFAFVYLSTWCGLVTIDSIIGHIGIPLKKRFNAIRPIVMGFVWFNVLFGLFMLGLFIFGILSLGVVFLFWIVTSSFAAFVYLQHQPKGLCSLWISKQMIRGQFFKILGYFVLIYGVIFSIDVILLRSDHIITNITSWLMNFIAAPYFIALKYEIYKHLEYPKKIEVPEKWVIASKVGFVILIISGFLLFKNLVQSMPSSTDFLKFFPKDLFNNLP
;
A
#
# COMPACT_ATOMS: atom_id res chain seq x y z
N MET A 1 -15.61 -3.62 -27.51
CA MET A 1 -15.39 -5.03 -27.09
C MET A 1 -14.08 -5.58 -27.65
N ASN A 2 -13.79 -5.40 -28.95
CA ASN A 2 -12.52 -5.87 -29.56
C ASN A 2 -11.26 -5.34 -28.87
N ASP A 3 -11.22 -4.05 -28.55
CA ASP A 3 -10.09 -3.41 -27.85
C ASP A 3 -9.81 -4.01 -26.45
N LEU A 4 -10.84 -4.46 -25.74
CA LEU A 4 -10.69 -5.10 -24.42
C LEU A 4 -10.08 -6.50 -24.54
N LEU A 5 -10.51 -7.28 -25.52
CA LEU A 5 -9.99 -8.61 -25.79
C LEU A 5 -8.54 -8.55 -26.26
N GLU A 6 -8.22 -7.60 -27.13
CA GLU A 6 -6.85 -7.36 -27.61
C GLU A 6 -5.93 -6.93 -26.47
N THR A 7 -6.33 -5.94 -25.68
CA THR A 7 -5.57 -5.50 -24.50
C THR A 7 -5.34 -6.67 -23.54
N SER A 8 -6.38 -7.46 -23.25
CA SER A 8 -6.27 -8.63 -22.34
C SER A 8 -5.33 -9.71 -22.90
N ARG A 9 -5.40 -10.00 -24.20
CA ARG A 9 -4.51 -10.94 -24.87
C ARG A 9 -3.05 -10.48 -24.83
N ASN A 10 -2.79 -9.22 -25.12
CA ASN A 10 -1.45 -8.64 -25.07
C ASN A 10 -0.88 -8.67 -23.65
N SER A 11 -1.75 -8.41 -22.66
CA SER A 11 -1.40 -8.47 -21.24
C SER A 11 -1.03 -9.88 -20.80
N TRP A 12 -1.78 -10.88 -21.27
CA TRP A 12 -1.48 -12.29 -21.00
C TRP A 12 -0.17 -12.73 -21.66
N SER A 13 0.05 -12.35 -22.93
CA SER A 13 1.31 -12.62 -23.64
C SER A 13 2.50 -12.05 -22.87
N ARG A 14 2.43 -10.77 -22.49
CA ARG A 14 3.47 -10.11 -21.70
C ARG A 14 3.71 -10.83 -20.38
N LEU A 15 2.64 -11.17 -19.64
CA LEU A 15 2.79 -11.90 -18.39
C LEU A 15 3.52 -13.23 -18.63
N SER A 16 3.11 -14.01 -19.64
CA SER A 16 3.74 -15.30 -19.97
C SER A 16 5.24 -15.14 -20.24
N ASP A 17 5.62 -14.14 -21.03
CA ASP A 17 7.01 -13.88 -21.40
C ASP A 17 7.87 -13.46 -20.19
N HIS A 18 7.26 -12.72 -19.25
CA HIS A 18 7.92 -12.18 -18.07
C HIS A 18 7.74 -13.04 -16.80
N PHE A 19 6.96 -14.11 -16.85
CA PHE A 19 6.51 -14.84 -15.66
C PHE A 19 7.67 -15.41 -14.84
N SER A 20 8.70 -15.94 -15.52
CA SER A 20 9.90 -16.45 -14.87
C SER A 20 10.65 -15.37 -14.10
N ASP A 21 10.79 -14.17 -14.67
CA ASP A 21 11.48 -13.06 -14.02
C ASP A 21 10.67 -12.50 -12.85
N TYR A 22 9.35 -12.46 -12.99
CA TYR A 22 8.44 -12.14 -11.89
C TYR A 22 8.60 -13.11 -10.72
N ILE A 23 8.56 -14.43 -10.96
CA ILE A 23 8.72 -15.44 -9.91
C ILE A 23 10.03 -15.24 -9.15
N LYS A 24 11.14 -15.04 -9.88
CA LYS A 24 12.46 -14.81 -9.27
C LYS A 24 12.46 -13.56 -8.38
N VAL A 25 11.88 -12.46 -8.86
CA VAL A 25 11.74 -11.22 -8.05
C VAL A 25 10.84 -11.44 -6.84
N TYR A 26 9.75 -12.18 -7.00
CA TYR A 26 8.81 -12.48 -5.93
C TYR A 26 9.47 -13.30 -4.81
N ILE A 27 10.23 -14.36 -5.16
CA ILE A 27 10.98 -15.16 -4.18
C ILE A 27 12.00 -14.30 -3.42
N VAL A 28 12.75 -13.45 -4.11
CA VAL A 28 13.69 -12.52 -3.46
C VAL A 28 12.94 -11.56 -2.54
N THR A 29 11.79 -11.04 -2.97
CA THR A 29 10.95 -10.15 -2.16
C THR A 29 10.48 -10.84 -0.89
N LEU A 30 9.99 -12.09 -0.97
CA LEU A 30 9.62 -12.88 0.20
C LEU A 30 10.79 -13.07 1.15
N GLY A 31 11.98 -13.41 0.62
CA GLY A 31 13.20 -13.56 1.42
C GLY A 31 13.59 -12.27 2.14
N LEU A 32 13.50 -11.12 1.46
CA LEU A 32 13.79 -9.81 2.06
C LEU A 32 12.80 -9.46 3.16
N PHE A 33 11.50 -9.69 2.97
CA PHE A 33 10.49 -9.43 3.99
C PHE A 33 10.56 -10.41 5.16
N ALA A 34 10.86 -11.69 4.91
CA ALA A 34 11.10 -12.66 5.97
C ALA A 34 12.32 -12.27 6.81
N GLY A 35 13.43 -11.90 6.17
CA GLY A 35 14.63 -11.42 6.86
C GLY A 35 14.38 -10.14 7.65
N PHE A 36 13.64 -9.18 7.09
CA PHE A 36 13.23 -7.96 7.79
C PHE A 36 12.31 -8.26 8.99
N GLY A 37 11.36 -9.19 8.83
CA GLY A 37 10.48 -9.65 9.91
C GLY A 37 11.24 -10.30 11.05
N LEU A 38 12.18 -11.20 10.75
CA LEU A 38 13.05 -11.81 11.75
C LEU A 38 13.89 -10.77 12.49
N LEU A 39 14.44 -9.79 11.77
CA LEU A 39 15.20 -8.68 12.37
C LEU A 39 14.31 -7.85 13.30
N PHE A 40 13.09 -7.52 12.87
CA PHE A 40 12.12 -6.79 13.69
C PHE A 40 11.74 -7.58 14.94
N THR A 41 11.44 -8.87 14.83
CA THR A 41 11.13 -9.73 15.98
C THR A 41 12.30 -9.84 16.95
N GLY A 42 13.52 -10.04 16.44
CA GLY A 42 14.73 -10.11 17.28
C GLY A 42 14.95 -8.83 18.06
N VAL A 43 14.78 -7.67 17.40
CA VAL A 43 14.88 -6.37 18.06
C VAL A 43 13.76 -6.18 19.09
N ALA A 44 12.50 -6.46 18.74
CA ALA A 44 11.37 -6.36 19.67
C ALA A 44 11.54 -7.24 20.92
N LEU A 45 12.02 -8.48 20.76
CA LEU A 45 12.33 -9.38 21.88
C LEU A 45 13.48 -8.84 22.74
N GLY A 46 14.54 -8.32 22.12
CA GLY A 46 15.63 -7.65 22.83
C GLY A 46 15.13 -6.47 23.68
N PHE A 47 14.24 -5.64 23.13
CA PHE A 47 13.59 -4.57 23.88
C PHE A 47 12.72 -5.09 25.02
N PHE A 48 11.96 -6.16 24.81
CA PHE A 48 11.12 -6.74 25.86
C PHE A 48 11.94 -7.24 27.06
N ILE A 49 13.12 -7.81 26.80
CA ILE A 49 14.05 -8.25 27.86
C ILE A 49 14.62 -7.05 28.61
N ILE A 50 15.04 -6.00 27.90
CA ILE A 50 15.61 -4.78 28.50
C ILE A 50 14.56 -3.97 29.27
N ALA A 51 13.33 -3.90 28.76
CA ALA A 51 12.23 -3.14 29.37
C ALA A 51 11.87 -3.63 30.78
N LYS A 52 12.14 -4.91 31.10
CA LYS A 52 11.97 -5.44 32.46
C LYS A 52 12.95 -4.86 33.48
N ASN A 53 14.10 -4.34 33.01
CA ASN A 53 15.24 -3.96 33.85
C ASN A 53 15.59 -2.47 33.79
N VAL A 54 14.92 -1.67 32.96
CA VAL A 54 15.27 -0.26 32.70
C VAL A 54 14.12 0.68 33.05
N GLN A 55 14.46 1.87 33.53
CA GLN A 55 13.48 2.93 33.85
C GLN A 55 12.60 3.29 32.63
N ILE A 56 11.31 3.50 32.89
CA ILE A 56 10.26 3.79 31.89
C ILE A 56 10.63 4.96 30.96
N ALA A 57 11.32 5.98 31.45
CA ALA A 57 11.73 7.14 30.63
C ALA A 57 12.73 6.77 29.52
N LEU A 58 13.67 5.87 29.81
CA LEU A 58 14.70 5.41 28.85
C LEU A 58 14.09 4.51 27.76
N LEU A 59 13.01 3.80 28.09
CA LEU A 59 12.22 3.01 27.16
C LEU A 59 11.61 3.89 26.06
N TYR A 60 10.97 5.02 26.41
CA TYR A 60 10.35 5.91 25.42
C TYR A 60 11.37 6.56 24.47
N VAL A 61 12.53 6.96 25.00
CA VAL A 61 13.58 7.63 24.22
C VAL A 61 14.22 6.69 23.18
N LEU A 62 14.32 5.38 23.46
CA LEU A 62 14.91 4.42 22.52
C LEU A 62 13.87 3.74 21.63
N VAL A 63 12.70 3.41 22.16
CA VAL A 63 11.69 2.63 21.42
C VAL A 63 11.04 3.47 20.32
N ILE A 64 10.67 4.73 20.61
CA ILE A 64 9.93 5.55 19.63
C ILE A 64 10.78 5.82 18.37
N PRO A 65 12.03 6.33 18.44
CA PRO A 65 12.83 6.56 17.25
C PRO A 65 13.10 5.28 16.46
N LEU A 66 13.28 4.16 17.15
CA LEU A 66 13.52 2.88 16.50
C LEU A 66 12.28 2.37 15.77
N LEU A 67 11.10 2.48 16.38
CA LEU A 67 9.82 2.14 15.72
C LEU A 67 9.61 2.98 14.46
N VAL A 68 9.91 4.29 14.55
CA VAL A 68 9.87 5.19 13.40
C VAL A 68 10.87 4.73 12.33
N ALA A 69 12.11 4.41 12.69
CA ALA A 69 13.12 3.90 11.77
C ALA A 69 12.67 2.60 11.07
N PHE A 70 12.05 1.66 11.81
CA PHE A 70 11.48 0.43 11.24
C PHE A 70 10.36 0.72 10.25
N ILE A 71 9.46 1.65 10.56
CA ILE A 71 8.39 2.05 9.64
C ILE A 71 9.00 2.62 8.34
N PHE A 72 9.98 3.52 8.45
CA PHE A 72 10.65 4.06 7.26
C PHE A 72 11.38 2.99 6.46
N ALA A 73 12.09 2.07 7.13
CA ALA A 73 12.76 0.95 6.47
C ALA A 73 11.77 0.02 5.78
N PHE A 74 10.63 -0.27 6.39
CA PHE A 74 9.56 -1.07 5.81
C PHE A 74 8.97 -0.39 4.56
N VAL A 75 8.66 0.91 4.63
CA VAL A 75 8.14 1.68 3.48
C VAL A 75 9.16 1.71 2.35
N TYR A 76 10.45 1.92 2.67
CA TYR A 76 11.53 1.87 1.68
C TYR A 76 11.62 0.50 1.01
N LEU A 77 11.67 -0.58 1.80
CA LEU A 77 11.78 -1.95 1.30
C LEU A 77 10.57 -2.34 0.44
N SER A 78 9.36 -2.01 0.91
CA SER A 78 8.12 -2.25 0.14
C SER A 78 8.10 -1.49 -1.17
N THR A 79 8.58 -0.23 -1.17
CA THR A 79 8.67 0.57 -2.39
C THR A 79 9.69 0.00 -3.36
N TRP A 80 10.86 -0.41 -2.84
CA TRP A 80 11.91 -1.01 -3.66
C TRP A 80 11.44 -2.31 -4.32
N CYS A 81 10.90 -3.25 -3.54
CA CYS A 81 10.37 -4.51 -4.06
C CYS A 81 9.20 -4.28 -5.01
N GLY A 82 8.31 -3.33 -4.71
CA GLY A 82 7.18 -2.97 -5.57
C GLY A 82 7.63 -2.46 -6.94
N LEU A 83 8.59 -1.52 -6.99
CA LEU A 83 9.13 -1.00 -8.24
C LEU A 83 9.88 -2.08 -9.05
N VAL A 84 10.67 -2.93 -8.39
CA VAL A 84 11.36 -4.04 -9.07
C VAL A 84 10.36 -5.07 -9.61
N THR A 85 9.26 -5.33 -8.88
CA THR A 85 8.18 -6.21 -9.35
C THR A 85 7.52 -5.65 -10.60
N ILE A 86 7.20 -4.35 -10.61
CA ILE A 86 6.64 -3.68 -11.78
C ILE A 86 7.62 -3.75 -12.96
N ASP A 87 8.88 -3.39 -12.74
CA ASP A 87 9.94 -3.44 -13.74
C ASP A 87 10.17 -4.86 -14.30
N SER A 88 10.00 -5.91 -13.49
CA SER A 88 10.12 -7.30 -13.94
C SER A 88 9.09 -7.70 -15.00
N ILE A 89 7.92 -7.06 -14.98
CA ILE A 89 6.81 -7.33 -15.91
C ILE A 89 6.87 -6.43 -17.16
N ILE A 90 7.37 -5.19 -17.03
CA ILE A 90 7.33 -4.20 -18.10
C ILE A 90 8.68 -3.95 -18.80
N GLY A 91 9.79 -4.26 -18.13
CA GLY A 91 11.15 -4.00 -18.61
C GLY A 91 11.64 -5.03 -19.63
N HIS A 92 12.96 -5.20 -19.78
CA HIS A 92 13.50 -6.26 -20.64
C HIS A 92 13.51 -7.62 -19.95
N ILE A 93 13.30 -8.68 -20.72
CA ILE A 93 13.34 -10.08 -20.28
C ILE A 93 14.79 -10.51 -20.03
N GLY A 94 15.02 -11.34 -19.02
CA GLY A 94 16.30 -12.01 -18.80
C GLY A 94 17.37 -11.14 -18.15
N ILE A 95 17.02 -9.94 -17.67
CA ILE A 95 17.95 -9.12 -16.86
C ILE A 95 18.25 -9.86 -15.55
N PRO A 96 19.52 -10.08 -15.18
CA PRO A 96 19.89 -10.66 -13.89
C PRO A 96 19.29 -9.87 -12.71
N LEU A 97 18.72 -10.57 -11.72
CA LEU A 97 18.05 -9.95 -10.56
C LEU A 97 18.88 -8.85 -9.90
N LYS A 98 20.17 -9.13 -9.63
CA LYS A 98 21.08 -8.17 -9.01
C LYS A 98 21.18 -6.87 -9.82
N LYS A 99 21.25 -6.95 -11.15
CA LYS A 99 21.28 -5.77 -12.02
C LYS A 99 19.97 -4.99 -11.93
N ARG A 100 18.83 -5.69 -11.93
CA ARG A 100 17.49 -5.08 -11.81
C ARG A 100 17.32 -4.32 -10.49
N PHE A 101 17.61 -4.98 -9.36
CA PHE A 101 17.53 -4.35 -8.03
C PHE A 101 18.46 -3.15 -7.91
N ASN A 102 19.69 -3.24 -8.42
CA ASN A 102 20.65 -2.15 -8.40
C ASN A 102 20.25 -0.97 -9.29
N ALA A 103 19.64 -1.22 -10.45
CA ALA A 103 19.17 -0.17 -11.34
C ALA A 103 17.99 0.63 -10.74
N ILE A 104 17.10 -0.05 -10.01
CA ILE A 104 15.95 0.59 -9.36
C ILE A 104 16.33 1.29 -8.05
N ARG A 105 17.32 0.77 -7.30
CA ARG A 105 17.75 1.32 -5.99
C ARG A 105 17.90 2.86 -5.93
N PRO A 106 18.58 3.55 -6.87
CA PRO A 106 18.78 4.99 -6.78
C PRO A 106 17.48 5.81 -6.88
N ILE A 107 16.45 5.27 -7.55
CA ILE A 107 15.17 5.98 -7.74
C ILE A 107 14.13 5.64 -6.64
N VAL A 108 14.39 4.66 -5.77
CA VAL A 108 13.43 4.23 -4.74
C VAL A 108 13.02 5.39 -3.83
N MET A 109 13.97 6.23 -3.40
CA MET A 109 13.67 7.32 -2.45
C MET A 109 12.69 8.34 -3.03
N GLY A 110 12.74 8.62 -4.33
CA GLY A 110 11.77 9.54 -4.93
C GLY A 110 10.35 8.97 -4.93
N PHE A 111 10.20 7.65 -5.14
CA PHE A 111 8.89 7.00 -5.04
C PHE A 111 8.42 6.78 -3.60
N VAL A 112 9.33 6.61 -2.65
CA VAL A 112 8.99 6.64 -1.21
C VAL A 112 8.35 7.98 -0.86
N TRP A 113 8.94 9.09 -1.30
CA TRP A 113 8.34 10.41 -1.09
C TRP A 113 6.99 10.56 -1.77
N PHE A 114 6.83 10.03 -2.99
CA PHE A 114 5.51 9.95 -3.63
C PHE A 114 4.50 9.20 -2.74
N ASN A 115 4.84 8.00 -2.24
CA ASN A 115 3.95 7.19 -1.41
C ASN A 115 3.58 7.90 -0.09
N VAL A 116 4.54 8.55 0.56
CA VAL A 116 4.30 9.35 1.78
C VAL A 116 3.38 10.52 1.49
N LEU A 117 3.67 11.31 0.45
CA LEU A 117 2.83 12.46 0.08
C LEU A 117 1.44 12.03 -0.37
N PHE A 118 1.33 10.91 -1.09
CA PHE A 118 0.05 10.36 -1.51
C PHE A 118 -0.75 9.84 -0.33
N GLY A 119 -0.10 9.18 0.63
CA GLY A 119 -0.71 8.77 1.89
C GLY A 119 -1.24 9.95 2.69
N LEU A 120 -0.46 11.03 2.84
CA LEU A 120 -0.90 12.26 3.49
C LEU A 120 -2.06 12.93 2.72
N PHE A 121 -1.99 12.94 1.39
CA PHE A 121 -3.05 13.48 0.55
C PHE A 121 -4.37 12.70 0.73
N MET A 122 -4.32 11.37 0.70
CA MET A 122 -5.48 10.49 0.89
C MET A 122 -6.02 10.56 2.32
N LEU A 123 -5.15 10.64 3.32
CA LEU A 123 -5.54 10.83 4.71
C LEU A 123 -6.27 12.17 4.87
N GLY A 124 -5.76 13.26 4.29
CA GLY A 124 -6.46 14.54 4.28
C GLY A 124 -7.83 14.49 3.60
N LEU A 125 -8.03 13.60 2.62
CA LEU A 125 -9.33 13.38 1.97
C LEU A 125 -10.26 12.43 2.74
N PHE A 126 -9.84 11.89 3.88
CA PHE A 126 -10.54 10.78 4.51
C PHE A 126 -12.00 11.08 4.87
N ILE A 127 -12.25 12.26 5.43
CA ILE A 127 -13.60 12.71 5.79
C ILE A 127 -14.47 12.85 4.55
N PHE A 128 -13.95 13.42 3.47
CA PHE A 128 -14.68 13.52 2.20
C PHE A 128 -14.91 12.13 1.57
N GLY A 129 -13.98 11.20 1.78
CA GLY A 129 -14.15 9.79 1.44
C GLY A 129 -15.36 9.18 2.14
N ILE A 130 -15.49 9.35 3.45
CA ILE A 130 -16.65 8.85 4.23
C ILE A 130 -17.94 9.52 3.76
N LEU A 131 -17.97 10.85 3.64
CA LEU A 131 -19.17 11.60 3.24
C LEU A 131 -19.65 11.25 1.83
N SER A 132 -18.73 10.84 0.94
CA SER A 132 -19.03 10.42 -0.42
C SER A 132 -19.22 8.90 -0.58
N LEU A 133 -19.37 8.16 0.52
CA LEU A 133 -19.48 6.69 0.52
C LEU A 133 -18.34 6.00 -0.24
N GLY A 134 -17.13 6.55 -0.14
CA GLY A 134 -15.92 6.00 -0.76
C GLY A 134 -15.68 6.39 -2.22
N VAL A 135 -16.60 7.13 -2.87
CA VAL A 135 -16.45 7.54 -4.28
C VAL A 135 -15.19 8.37 -4.50
N VAL A 136 -14.86 9.29 -3.59
CA VAL A 136 -13.64 10.09 -3.67
C VAL A 136 -12.38 9.22 -3.60
N PHE A 137 -12.36 8.20 -2.74
CA PHE A 137 -11.22 7.29 -2.67
C PHE A 137 -11.08 6.45 -3.93
N LEU A 138 -12.19 5.91 -4.43
CA LEU A 138 -12.19 5.15 -5.68
C LEU A 138 -11.66 5.99 -6.84
N PHE A 139 -12.08 7.25 -6.95
CA PHE A 139 -11.55 8.18 -7.94
C PHE A 139 -10.02 8.31 -7.85
N TRP A 140 -9.48 8.50 -6.65
CA TRP A 140 -8.03 8.67 -6.46
C TRP A 140 -7.22 7.38 -6.60
N ILE A 141 -7.80 6.22 -6.27
CA ILE A 141 -7.18 4.90 -6.47
C ILE A 141 -7.07 4.58 -7.97
N VAL A 142 -8.13 4.81 -8.74
CA VAL A 142 -8.08 4.67 -10.20
C VAL A 142 -7.09 5.66 -10.79
N THR A 143 -7.12 6.89 -10.29
CA THR A 143 -6.19 7.95 -10.70
C THR A 143 -4.73 7.63 -10.40
N SER A 144 -4.41 6.96 -9.30
CA SER A 144 -3.03 6.60 -8.95
C SER A 144 -2.54 5.34 -9.65
N SER A 145 -3.42 4.61 -10.35
CA SER A 145 -3.12 3.28 -10.90
C SER A 145 -1.98 3.24 -11.92
N PHE A 146 -1.66 4.37 -12.58
CA PHE A 146 -0.55 4.47 -13.53
C PHE A 146 0.65 5.28 -13.02
N ALA A 147 0.59 5.81 -11.79
CA ALA A 147 1.62 6.67 -11.24
C ALA A 147 2.99 5.98 -11.13
N ALA A 148 3.01 4.67 -10.88
CA ALA A 148 4.25 3.90 -10.83
C ALA A 148 4.93 3.77 -12.22
N PHE A 149 4.15 3.59 -13.30
CA PHE A 149 4.71 3.54 -14.66
C PHE A 149 5.26 4.90 -15.08
N VAL A 150 4.50 5.97 -14.83
CA VAL A 150 4.95 7.35 -15.04
C VAL A 150 6.24 7.60 -14.27
N TYR A 151 6.33 7.13 -13.02
CA TYR A 151 7.52 7.29 -12.19
C TYR A 151 8.73 6.53 -12.74
N LEU A 152 8.56 5.26 -13.11
CA LEU A 152 9.65 4.45 -13.68
C LEU A 152 10.19 5.06 -14.98
N GLN A 153 9.33 5.66 -15.80
CA GLN A 153 9.71 6.20 -17.11
C GLN A 153 10.25 7.64 -17.05
N HIS A 154 9.64 8.51 -16.24
CA HIS A 154 9.92 9.96 -16.27
C HIS A 154 10.47 10.51 -14.94
N GLN A 155 10.42 9.72 -13.87
CA GLN A 155 10.93 10.07 -12.53
C GLN A 155 10.51 11.47 -12.03
N PRO A 156 9.24 11.90 -12.22
CA PRO A 156 8.83 13.22 -11.78
C PRO A 156 8.81 13.26 -10.24
N LYS A 157 9.01 14.45 -9.68
CA LYS A 157 9.15 14.63 -8.23
C LYS A 157 7.79 14.73 -7.53
N GLY A 158 7.72 14.27 -6.29
CA GLY A 158 6.54 14.42 -5.42
C GLY A 158 5.27 13.80 -6.03
N LEU A 159 4.14 14.51 -5.94
CA LEU A 159 2.84 14.06 -6.45
C LEU A 159 2.67 14.21 -7.98
N CYS A 160 3.69 14.67 -8.71
CA CYS A 160 3.56 14.87 -10.16
C CYS A 160 3.18 13.59 -10.92
N SER A 161 3.66 12.41 -10.51
CA SER A 161 3.22 11.14 -11.10
C SER A 161 1.70 10.92 -10.99
N LEU A 162 1.09 11.34 -9.87
CA LEU A 162 -0.37 11.26 -9.68
C LEU A 162 -1.11 12.22 -10.61
N TRP A 163 -0.60 13.45 -10.75
CA TRP A 163 -1.22 14.47 -11.60
C TRP A 163 -1.13 14.12 -13.08
N ILE A 164 0.02 13.60 -13.51
CA ILE A 164 0.20 13.06 -14.87
C ILE A 164 -0.78 11.90 -15.09
N SER A 165 -0.80 10.92 -14.18
CA SER A 165 -1.72 9.78 -14.26
C SER A 165 -3.19 10.22 -14.33
N LYS A 166 -3.60 11.23 -13.53
CA LYS A 166 -4.93 11.85 -13.59
C LYS A 166 -5.27 12.42 -14.96
N GLN A 167 -4.32 13.09 -15.59
CA GLN A 167 -4.53 13.70 -16.90
C GLN A 167 -4.56 12.66 -18.02
N MET A 168 -3.68 11.65 -17.94
CA MET A 168 -3.65 10.53 -18.89
C MET A 168 -4.99 9.80 -18.95
N ILE A 169 -5.67 9.63 -17.81
CA ILE A 169 -6.97 8.96 -17.76
C ILE A 169 -8.16 9.89 -18.01
N ARG A 170 -7.93 11.20 -18.21
CA ARG A 170 -9.00 12.16 -18.41
C ARG A 170 -9.75 11.80 -19.70
N GLY A 171 -11.07 11.63 -19.60
CA GLY A 171 -11.91 11.19 -20.72
C GLY A 171 -11.99 9.67 -20.90
N GLN A 172 -11.10 8.89 -20.27
CA GLN A 172 -11.13 7.42 -20.27
C GLN A 172 -11.39 6.80 -18.89
N PHE A 173 -11.63 7.62 -17.87
CA PHE A 173 -11.81 7.18 -16.47
C PHE A 173 -12.79 6.03 -16.32
N PHE A 174 -14.02 6.17 -16.83
CA PHE A 174 -15.05 5.12 -16.70
C PHE A 174 -14.70 3.84 -17.47
N LYS A 175 -13.99 3.97 -18.60
CA LYS A 175 -13.50 2.83 -19.37
C LYS A 175 -12.50 2.03 -18.51
N ILE A 176 -11.51 2.72 -17.93
CA ILE A 176 -10.48 2.14 -17.06
C ILE A 176 -11.09 1.53 -15.79
N LEU A 177 -12.02 2.24 -15.15
CA LEU A 177 -12.76 1.72 -14.01
C LEU A 177 -13.54 0.46 -14.39
N GLY A 178 -14.22 0.46 -15.54
CA GLY A 178 -14.92 -0.72 -16.07
C GLY A 178 -13.99 -1.92 -16.26
N TYR A 179 -12.77 -1.73 -16.80
CA TYR A 179 -11.76 -2.79 -16.89
C TYR A 179 -11.41 -3.36 -15.52
N PHE A 180 -11.16 -2.51 -14.52
CA PHE A 180 -10.83 -2.97 -13.18
C PHE A 180 -11.99 -3.71 -12.53
N VAL A 181 -13.21 -3.17 -12.60
CA VAL A 181 -14.41 -3.81 -12.06
C VAL A 181 -14.66 -5.17 -12.71
N LEU A 182 -14.48 -5.30 -14.02
CA LEU A 182 -14.68 -6.57 -14.73
C LEU A 182 -13.69 -7.63 -14.22
N ILE A 183 -12.41 -7.30 -14.14
CA ILE A 183 -11.38 -8.30 -13.76
C ILE A 183 -11.47 -8.63 -12.27
N TYR A 184 -11.61 -7.63 -11.40
CA TYR A 184 -11.85 -7.89 -9.97
C TYR A 184 -13.17 -8.65 -9.77
N GLY A 185 -14.20 -8.37 -10.57
CA GLY A 185 -15.48 -9.08 -10.54
C GLY A 185 -15.35 -10.55 -10.89
N VAL A 186 -14.51 -10.91 -11.87
CA VAL A 186 -14.20 -12.30 -12.22
C VAL A 186 -13.48 -13.01 -11.07
N ILE A 187 -12.42 -12.39 -10.51
CA ILE A 187 -11.68 -12.97 -9.38
C ILE A 187 -12.59 -13.16 -8.18
N PHE A 188 -13.36 -12.12 -7.83
CA PHE A 188 -14.31 -12.16 -6.73
C PHE A 188 -15.38 -13.24 -6.92
N SER A 189 -15.89 -13.41 -8.14
CA SER A 189 -16.88 -14.44 -8.45
C SER A 189 -16.31 -15.86 -8.29
N ILE A 190 -15.06 -16.07 -8.68
CA ILE A 190 -14.35 -17.33 -8.45
C ILE A 190 -14.20 -17.57 -6.95
N ASP A 191 -13.73 -16.59 -6.19
CA ASP A 191 -13.59 -16.69 -4.73
C ASP A 191 -14.94 -17.01 -4.06
N VAL A 192 -16.04 -16.37 -4.46
CA VAL A 192 -17.39 -16.63 -3.91
C VAL A 192 -17.87 -18.04 -4.20
N ILE A 193 -17.58 -18.59 -5.37
CA ILE A 193 -17.90 -19.99 -5.70
C ILE A 193 -17.08 -20.93 -4.83
N LEU A 194 -15.80 -20.64 -4.64
CA LEU A 194 -14.87 -21.45 -3.86
C LEU A 194 -15.18 -21.42 -2.36
N LEU A 195 -15.78 -20.35 -1.82
CA LEU A 195 -16.20 -20.28 -0.41
C LEU A 195 -17.12 -21.43 0.02
N ARG A 196 -17.77 -22.13 -0.92
CA ARG A 196 -18.59 -23.32 -0.63
C ARG A 196 -17.79 -24.62 -0.47
N SER A 197 -16.49 -24.57 -0.71
CA SER A 197 -15.55 -25.69 -0.61
C SER A 197 -14.85 -25.72 0.75
N ASP A 198 -14.05 -26.76 0.99
CA ASP A 198 -13.17 -26.85 2.17
C ASP A 198 -12.30 -25.59 2.32
N HIS A 199 -12.20 -25.07 3.54
CA HIS A 199 -11.41 -23.89 3.88
C HIS A 199 -9.95 -23.97 3.40
N ILE A 200 -9.34 -25.15 3.44
CA ILE A 200 -7.95 -25.35 2.97
C ILE A 200 -7.87 -25.16 1.45
N ILE A 201 -8.78 -25.77 0.71
CA ILE A 201 -8.83 -25.68 -0.76
C ILE A 201 -9.09 -24.24 -1.19
N THR A 202 -10.03 -23.57 -0.52
CA THR A 202 -10.35 -22.16 -0.76
C THR A 202 -9.13 -21.27 -0.53
N ASN A 203 -8.43 -21.42 0.59
CA ASN A 203 -7.25 -20.61 0.90
C ASN A 203 -6.11 -20.81 -0.11
N ILE A 204 -5.81 -22.06 -0.48
CA ILE A 204 -4.76 -22.38 -1.45
C ILE A 204 -5.13 -21.82 -2.83
N THR A 205 -6.38 -21.99 -3.25
CA THR A 205 -6.84 -21.53 -4.56
C THR A 205 -6.86 -20.01 -4.64
N SER A 206 -7.37 -19.31 -3.62
CA SER A 206 -7.33 -17.84 -3.56
C SER A 206 -5.89 -17.32 -3.51
N TRP A 207 -4.96 -18.00 -2.84
CA TRP A 207 -3.55 -17.63 -2.86
C TRP A 207 -2.94 -17.76 -4.26
N LEU A 208 -3.17 -18.88 -4.96
CA LEU A 208 -2.71 -19.09 -6.35
C LEU A 208 -3.34 -18.08 -7.33
N MET A 209 -4.63 -17.82 -7.18
CA MET A 209 -5.33 -16.83 -8.00
C MET A 209 -4.74 -15.44 -7.80
N ASN A 210 -4.51 -15.00 -6.56
CA ASN A 210 -3.88 -13.71 -6.29
C ASN A 210 -2.44 -13.65 -6.80
N PHE A 211 -1.70 -14.76 -6.72
CA PHE A 211 -0.33 -14.86 -7.23
C PHE A 211 -0.24 -14.64 -8.74
N ILE A 212 -1.23 -15.08 -9.52
CA ILE A 212 -1.29 -14.86 -10.98
C ILE A 212 -1.99 -13.54 -11.32
N ALA A 213 -3.05 -13.18 -10.59
CA ALA A 213 -3.83 -11.99 -10.84
C ALA A 213 -3.02 -10.71 -10.62
N ALA A 214 -2.20 -10.64 -9.57
CA ALA A 214 -1.39 -9.46 -9.28
C ALA A 214 -0.44 -9.07 -10.45
N PRO A 215 0.43 -9.96 -10.96
CA PRO A 215 1.29 -9.64 -12.09
C PRO A 215 0.50 -9.48 -13.39
N TYR A 216 -0.62 -10.19 -13.58
CA TYR A 216 -1.54 -9.95 -14.70
C TYR A 216 -2.09 -8.52 -14.68
N PHE A 217 -2.53 -8.02 -13.52
CA PHE A 217 -3.01 -6.64 -13.37
C PHE A 217 -1.92 -5.62 -13.66
N ILE A 218 -0.66 -5.89 -13.30
CA ILE A 218 0.47 -5.01 -13.65
C ILE A 218 0.64 -4.98 -15.17
N ALA A 219 0.66 -6.15 -15.83
CA ALA A 219 0.78 -6.25 -17.29
C ALA A 219 -0.38 -5.54 -18.00
N LEU A 220 -1.61 -5.72 -17.52
CA LEU A 220 -2.80 -5.06 -18.05
C LEU A 220 -2.74 -3.55 -17.91
N LYS A 221 -2.43 -3.05 -16.72
CA LYS A 221 -2.29 -1.60 -16.53
C LYS A 221 -1.19 -1.04 -17.42
N TYR A 222 -0.12 -1.79 -17.65
CA TYR A 222 0.94 -1.37 -18.56
C TYR A 222 0.49 -1.34 -20.03
N GLU A 223 -0.25 -2.35 -20.50
CA GLU A 223 -0.80 -2.32 -21.87
C GLU A 223 -1.82 -1.20 -22.05
N ILE A 224 -2.66 -0.91 -21.05
CA ILE A 224 -3.53 0.28 -21.08
C ILE A 224 -2.68 1.56 -21.12
N TYR A 225 -1.67 1.66 -20.26
CA TYR A 225 -0.79 2.83 -20.14
C TYR A 225 -0.14 3.23 -21.47
N LYS A 226 0.28 2.26 -22.30
CA LYS A 226 0.86 2.54 -23.62
C LYS A 226 -0.06 3.27 -24.59
N HIS A 227 -1.37 3.12 -24.42
CA HIS A 227 -2.38 3.75 -25.27
C HIS A 227 -2.83 5.12 -24.74
N LEU A 228 -2.34 5.53 -23.56
CA LEU A 228 -2.66 6.81 -22.97
C LEU A 228 -1.61 7.85 -23.38
N GLU A 229 -2.07 9.00 -23.89
CA GLU A 229 -1.18 10.08 -24.28
C GLU A 229 -0.54 10.76 -23.07
N TYR A 230 0.78 10.93 -23.12
CA TYR A 230 1.49 11.69 -22.10
C TYR A 230 1.13 13.20 -22.21
N PRO A 231 0.66 13.84 -21.12
CA PRO A 231 0.19 15.22 -21.18
C PRO A 231 1.33 16.21 -21.39
N LYS A 232 1.12 17.19 -22.29
CA LYS A 232 2.08 18.28 -22.54
C LYS A 232 2.14 19.30 -21.40
N LYS A 233 1.07 19.45 -20.63
CA LYS A 233 0.95 20.39 -19.51
C LYS A 233 0.37 19.66 -18.29
N ILE A 234 1.08 19.75 -17.17
CA ILE A 234 0.66 19.14 -15.89
C ILE A 234 -0.13 20.18 -15.09
N GLU A 235 -1.42 19.93 -14.92
CA GLU A 235 -2.34 20.77 -14.16
C GLU A 235 -2.53 20.16 -12.76
N VAL A 236 -2.06 20.88 -11.75
CA VAL A 236 -2.27 20.49 -10.35
C VAL A 236 -3.72 20.79 -9.99
N PRO A 237 -4.49 19.81 -9.47
CA PRO A 237 -5.86 20.04 -9.06
C PRO A 237 -5.92 20.77 -7.70
N GLU A 238 -5.70 22.09 -7.71
CA GLU A 238 -5.60 22.92 -6.50
C GLU A 238 -6.77 22.73 -5.53
N LYS A 239 -8.00 22.66 -6.03
CA LYS A 239 -9.21 22.44 -5.22
C LYS A 239 -9.11 21.18 -4.37
N TRP A 240 -8.56 20.10 -4.92
CA TRP A 240 -8.39 18.83 -4.22
C TRP A 240 -7.24 18.87 -3.22
N VAL A 241 -6.17 19.60 -3.54
CA VAL A 241 -5.07 19.84 -2.59
C VAL A 241 -5.58 20.64 -1.39
N ILE A 242 -6.39 21.68 -1.62
CA ILE A 242 -7.03 22.48 -0.56
C ILE A 242 -7.98 21.60 0.25
N ALA A 243 -8.85 20.82 -0.40
CA ALA A 243 -9.76 19.91 0.29
C ALA A 243 -8.99 18.92 1.20
N SER A 244 -7.89 18.34 0.71
CA SER A 244 -7.04 17.47 1.50
C SER A 244 -6.44 18.18 2.72
N LYS A 245 -5.93 19.41 2.57
CA LYS A 245 -5.42 20.21 3.70
C LYS A 245 -6.51 20.50 4.74
N VAL A 246 -7.70 20.91 4.29
CA VAL A 246 -8.84 21.19 5.17
C VAL A 246 -9.27 19.92 5.92
N GLY A 247 -9.41 18.80 5.22
CA GLY A 247 -9.79 17.54 5.86
C GLY A 247 -8.73 17.02 6.84
N PHE A 248 -7.44 17.29 6.59
CA PHE A 248 -6.37 17.00 7.55
C PHE A 248 -6.51 17.83 8.84
N VAL A 249 -6.83 19.12 8.73
CA VAL A 249 -7.11 19.98 9.89
C VAL A 249 -8.32 19.47 10.67
N ILE A 250 -9.40 19.10 9.98
CA ILE A 250 -10.59 18.55 10.64
C ILE A 250 -10.24 17.24 11.34
N LEU A 251 -9.47 16.33 10.73
CA LEU A 251 -9.04 15.08 11.35
C LEU A 251 -8.24 15.30 12.64
N ILE A 252 -7.32 16.27 12.65
CA ILE A 252 -6.56 16.61 13.86
C ILE A 252 -7.50 17.10 14.96
N ILE A 253 -8.40 18.03 14.64
CA ILE A 253 -9.35 18.60 15.61
C ILE A 253 -10.27 17.50 16.14
N SER A 254 -10.87 16.70 15.26
CA SER A 254 -11.74 15.58 15.64
C SER A 254 -11.00 14.54 16.47
N GLY A 255 -9.76 14.21 16.10
CA GLY A 255 -8.91 13.28 16.87
C GLY A 255 -8.62 13.81 18.27
N PHE A 256 -8.32 15.09 18.41
CA PHE A 256 -8.12 15.72 19.72
C PHE A 256 -9.40 15.71 20.57
N LEU A 257 -10.56 16.03 19.98
CA LEU A 257 -11.85 16.00 20.67
C LEU A 257 -12.23 14.58 21.12
N LEU A 258 -12.03 13.57 20.24
CA LEU A 258 -12.26 12.17 20.58
C LEU A 258 -11.32 11.70 21.69
N PHE A 259 -10.04 12.04 21.61
CA PHE A 259 -9.07 11.71 22.65
C PHE A 259 -9.46 12.33 23.99
N LYS A 260 -9.85 13.62 24.00
CA LYS A 260 -10.33 14.30 25.20
C LYS A 260 -11.54 13.58 25.81
N ASN A 261 -12.53 13.22 25.00
CA ASN A 261 -13.72 12.50 25.46
C ASN A 261 -13.38 11.09 25.97
N LEU A 262 -12.44 10.38 25.34
CA LEU A 262 -11.95 9.08 25.80
C LEU A 262 -11.26 9.20 27.15
N VAL A 263 -10.37 10.18 27.34
CA VAL A 263 -9.71 10.42 28.64
C VAL A 263 -10.72 10.80 29.71
N GLN A 264 -11.74 11.60 29.39
CA GLN A 264 -12.79 11.99 30.34
C GLN A 264 -13.77 10.85 30.68
N SER A 265 -13.92 9.86 29.81
CA SER A 265 -14.76 8.68 30.04
C SER A 265 -14.00 7.50 30.66
N MET A 266 -12.67 7.61 30.82
CA MET A 266 -11.92 6.64 31.62
C MET A 266 -12.35 6.79 33.09
N PRO A 267 -12.76 5.68 33.75
CA PRO A 267 -13.06 5.72 35.17
C PRO A 267 -11.85 6.24 35.94
N SER A 268 -12.11 7.02 37.00
CA SER A 268 -11.06 7.47 37.91
C SER A 268 -10.24 6.26 38.38
N SER A 269 -8.93 6.42 38.60
CA SER A 269 -8.05 5.34 39.08
C SER A 269 -8.57 4.65 40.35
N THR A 270 -9.43 5.33 41.12
CA THR A 270 -10.18 4.82 42.28
C THR A 270 -11.32 3.86 41.95
N ASP A 271 -11.93 3.91 40.77
CA ASP A 271 -12.97 2.96 40.34
C ASP A 271 -12.40 1.75 39.59
N PHE A 272 -11.23 1.88 38.98
CA PHE A 272 -10.51 0.75 38.36
C PHE A 272 -10.11 -0.31 39.41
N LEU A 273 -9.79 0.10 40.64
CA LEU A 273 -9.51 -0.80 41.77
C LEU A 273 -10.73 -1.59 42.28
N LYS A 274 -11.97 -1.17 41.95
CA LYS A 274 -13.19 -1.93 42.29
C LYS A 274 -13.45 -3.08 41.32
N PHE A 275 -12.82 -3.08 40.15
CA PHE A 275 -12.90 -4.18 39.17
C PHE A 275 -11.94 -5.33 39.47
N PHE A 276 -11.01 -5.17 40.41
CA PHE A 276 -10.18 -6.26 40.90
C PHE A 276 -10.81 -6.87 42.16
N PRO A 277 -11.04 -8.19 42.21
CA PRO A 277 -11.44 -8.88 43.43
C PRO A 277 -10.45 -8.55 44.55
N LYS A 278 -10.94 -8.12 45.71
CA LYS A 278 -10.07 -7.83 46.89
C LYS A 278 -9.23 -9.04 47.29
N ASP A 279 -9.69 -10.23 46.92
CA ASP A 279 -9.09 -11.53 47.21
C ASP A 279 -7.76 -11.76 46.47
N LEU A 280 -7.49 -10.99 45.40
CA LEU A 280 -6.24 -11.05 44.63
C LEU A 280 -5.06 -10.36 45.35
N PHE A 281 -5.33 -9.45 46.29
CA PHE A 281 -4.29 -8.71 47.02
C PHE A 281 -4.05 -9.23 48.45
N ASN A 282 -4.94 -10.07 48.99
CA ASN A 282 -4.78 -10.67 50.31
C ASN A 282 -3.90 -11.93 50.33
N ASN A 283 -3.46 -12.42 49.16
CA ASN A 283 -2.63 -13.63 49.02
C ASN A 283 -1.21 -13.34 48.47
N LEU A 284 -0.77 -12.08 48.51
CA LEU A 284 0.63 -11.74 48.23
C LEU A 284 1.44 -11.83 49.55
N PRO A 285 2.50 -12.66 49.61
CA PRO A 285 3.37 -12.78 50.78
C PRO A 285 4.18 -11.52 51.06
#